data_AF-T0Z8R7-F1
#
_entry.id   AF-T0Z8R7-F1
#
_cell.length_a   1.000
_cell.length_b   1.000
_cell.length_c   1.000
_cell.angle_alpha   90.00
_cell.angle_beta   90.00
_cell.angle_gamma   90.00
#
_symmetry.space_group_name_H-M   'P 1'
#
loop_
_entity.id
_entity.type
_entity.pdbx_description
1 polymer ?
#
loop_
_entity_poly.entity_id
_entity_poly.type
_entity_poly.pdbx_seq_one_letter_code
_entity_poly.pdbx_strand_id
1 'polypeptide(L)'
;MPDAQRSVARQVRDYLDGHPTVAEALRLGIANHSAVARRIAGDLGWTTTAGVIAACRRYPSPRRPGVREEGIHRVLRKSRIETRTKVATVTVIQGIDVLQALGDVVEELLDDNALCRVIQVSQGTVIIVDEDS
;
A
#
# COMPACT_ATOMS: atom_id res chain seq x y z
N MET A 1 24.99 -10.15 21.57
CA MET A 1 24.46 -10.78 22.79
C MET A 1 22.95 -10.65 22.76
N PRO A 2 22.21 -11.73 23.03
CA PRO A 2 21.43 -12.44 22.01
C PRO A 2 20.01 -11.92 21.83
N ASP A 3 19.45 -12.22 20.65
CA ASP A 3 18.04 -12.10 20.27
C ASP A 3 17.15 -12.52 21.44
N ALA A 4 16.61 -11.55 22.15
CA ALA A 4 15.72 -11.79 23.29
C ALA A 4 14.46 -12.47 22.75
N GLN A 5 14.47 -13.80 22.84
CA GLN A 5 13.40 -14.75 22.57
C GLN A 5 12.06 -14.06 22.27
N ARG A 6 11.80 -13.77 20.99
CA ARG A 6 10.55 -13.10 20.59
C ARG A 6 9.41 -13.92 21.16
N SER A 7 8.58 -13.30 22.01
CA SER A 7 7.52 -14.04 22.70
C SER A 7 6.60 -14.71 21.68
N VAL A 8 6.07 -15.88 22.03
CA VAL A 8 5.12 -16.61 21.18
C VAL A 8 3.99 -15.69 20.70
N ALA A 9 3.53 -14.78 21.56
CA ALA A 9 2.50 -13.80 21.21
C ALA A 9 2.92 -12.81 20.12
N ARG A 10 4.19 -12.37 20.12
CA ARG A 10 4.71 -11.46 19.09
C ARG A 10 4.85 -12.18 17.75
N GLN A 11 5.42 -13.38 17.74
CA GLN A 11 5.57 -14.16 16.52
C GLN A 11 4.22 -14.54 15.88
N VAL A 12 3.23 -14.88 16.71
CA VAL A 12 1.86 -15.13 16.24
C VAL A 12 1.22 -13.86 15.68
N ARG A 13 1.46 -12.69 16.29
CA ARG A 13 0.98 -11.41 15.78
C ARG A 13 1.63 -11.07 14.43
N ASP A 14 2.94 -11.18 14.33
CA ASP A 14 3.70 -10.92 13.09
C ASP A 14 3.19 -11.83 11.96
N TYR A 15 2.89 -13.10 12.26
CA TYR A 15 2.30 -14.03 11.30
C TYR A 15 0.90 -13.59 10.84
N LEU A 16 0.01 -13.24 11.78
CA LEU A 16 -1.37 -12.84 11.48
C LEU A 16 -1.42 -11.51 10.70
N ASP A 17 -0.54 -10.57 11.03
CA ASP A 17 -0.42 -9.30 10.31
C ASP A 17 0.10 -9.50 8.88
N GLY A 18 0.96 -10.49 8.66
CA GLY A 18 1.42 -10.92 7.32
C GLY A 18 0.38 -11.72 6.52
N HIS A 19 -0.66 -12.26 7.17
CA HIS A 19 -1.70 -13.09 6.56
C HIS A 19 -3.10 -12.52 6.82
N PRO A 20 -3.47 -11.42 6.14
CA PRO A 20 -4.69 -10.68 6.43
C PRO A 20 -5.97 -11.51 6.27
N THR A 21 -5.99 -12.50 5.38
CA THR A 21 -7.13 -13.42 5.20
C THR A 21 -7.34 -14.34 6.39
N VAL A 22 -6.26 -14.85 6.98
CA VAL A 22 -6.30 -15.71 8.17
C VAL A 22 -6.69 -14.89 9.40
N ALA A 23 -6.13 -13.70 9.56
CA ALA A 23 -6.49 -12.78 10.63
C ALA A 23 -7.96 -12.37 10.56
N GLU A 24 -8.48 -12.09 9.36
CA GLU A 24 -9.88 -11.72 9.16
C GLU A 24 -10.82 -12.90 9.41
N ALA A 25 -10.51 -14.09 8.91
CA ALA A 25 -11.30 -15.29 9.17
C ALA A 25 -11.36 -15.65 10.67
N LEU A 26 -10.24 -15.45 11.39
CA LEU A 26 -10.19 -15.59 12.85
C LEU A 26 -11.05 -14.53 13.55
N ARG A 27 -11.02 -13.29 13.07
CA ARG A 27 -11.78 -12.17 13.64
C ARG A 27 -13.29 -12.30 13.43
N LEU A 28 -13.71 -12.75 12.25
CA LEU A 28 -15.12 -12.99 11.90
C LEU A 28 -15.69 -14.24 12.58
N GLY A 29 -14.88 -14.99 13.33
CA GLY A 29 -15.30 -16.23 13.98
C GLY A 29 -15.55 -17.39 13.01
N ILE A 30 -15.19 -17.21 11.73
CA ILE A 30 -15.32 -18.24 10.68
C ILE A 30 -14.29 -19.35 10.92
N ALA A 31 -13.08 -18.99 11.35
CA ALA A 31 -12.01 -19.93 11.63
C ALA A 31 -11.87 -20.20 13.14
N ASN A 32 -11.76 -21.49 13.50
CA ASN A 32 -11.50 -21.89 14.89
C ASN A 32 -10.03 -21.58 15.27
N HIS A 33 -9.84 -20.94 16.42
CA HIS A 33 -8.55 -20.68 17.07
C HIS A 33 -7.61 -21.90 17.08
N SER A 34 -8.14 -23.11 17.32
CA SER A 34 -7.32 -24.33 17.36
C SER A 34 -6.82 -24.74 15.98
N ALA A 35 -7.63 -24.53 14.94
CA ALA A 35 -7.25 -24.82 13.56
C ALA A 35 -6.20 -23.82 13.07
N VAL A 36 -6.42 -22.54 13.34
CA VAL A 36 -5.46 -21.46 13.02
C VAL A 36 -4.15 -21.69 13.78
N ALA A 37 -4.21 -22.02 15.07
CA ALA A 37 -3.01 -22.28 15.86
C ALA A 37 -2.19 -23.47 15.36
N ARG A 38 -2.84 -24.56 14.90
CA ARG A 38 -2.13 -25.69 14.27
C ARG A 38 -1.42 -25.27 12.98
N ARG A 39 -2.07 -24.44 12.16
CA ARG A 39 -1.45 -23.93 10.92
C ARG A 39 -0.26 -23.02 11.22
N ILE A 40 -0.42 -22.06 12.12
CA ILE A 40 0.66 -21.16 12.54
C ILE A 40 1.83 -21.96 13.13
N ALA A 41 1.54 -22.96 13.97
CA ALA A 41 2.56 -23.82 14.54
C ALA A 41 3.29 -24.65 13.48
N GLY A 42 2.57 -25.19 12.48
CA GLY A 42 3.18 -25.90 11.35
C GLY A 42 4.11 -25.01 10.53
N ASP A 43 3.66 -23.81 10.20
CA ASP A 43 4.43 -22.87 9.38
C ASP A 43 5.67 -22.31 10.12
N LEU A 44 5.61 -22.20 11.45
CA LEU A 44 6.72 -21.76 12.31
C LEU A 44 7.57 -22.90 12.87
N GLY A 45 7.26 -24.17 12.54
CA GLY A 45 8.01 -25.34 13.03
C GLY A 45 7.84 -25.63 14.53
N TRP A 46 6.74 -25.21 15.14
CA TRP A 46 6.44 -25.43 16.56
C TRP A 46 5.65 -26.72 16.80
N THR A 47 6.05 -27.48 17.81
CA THR A 47 5.36 -28.69 18.26
C THR A 47 4.18 -28.40 19.19
N THR A 48 4.27 -27.33 20.00
CA THR A 48 3.25 -27.02 21.01
C THR A 48 2.32 -25.90 20.56
N THR A 49 1.01 -26.19 20.48
CA THR A 49 -0.01 -25.24 20.05
C THR A 49 -0.64 -24.44 21.18
N ALA A 50 -0.48 -24.84 22.45
CA ALA A 50 -1.15 -24.21 23.59
C ALA A 50 -0.84 -22.70 23.71
N GLY A 51 0.44 -22.32 23.57
CA GLY A 51 0.87 -20.92 23.58
C GLY A 51 0.34 -20.12 22.39
N VAL A 52 0.20 -20.78 21.24
CA VAL A 52 -0.33 -20.20 20.00
C VAL A 52 -1.83 -19.93 20.13
N ILE A 53 -2.59 -20.88 20.67
CA ILE A 53 -4.02 -20.71 20.94
C ILE A 53 -4.25 -19.52 21.87
N ALA A 54 -3.47 -19.43 22.95
CA ALA A 54 -3.54 -18.30 23.88
C ALA A 54 -3.14 -16.96 23.23
N ALA A 55 -2.22 -16.98 22.27
CA ALA A 55 -1.85 -15.80 21.49
C ALA A 55 -2.96 -15.38 20.51
N CYS A 56 -3.53 -16.34 19.75
CA CYS A 56 -4.65 -16.09 18.83
C CYS A 56 -5.86 -15.52 19.58
N ARG A 57 -6.20 -16.02 20.77
CA ARG A 57 -7.30 -15.49 21.60
C ARG A 57 -7.08 -14.05 22.07
N ARG A 58 -5.82 -13.66 22.26
CA ARG A 58 -5.42 -12.30 22.70
C ARG A 58 -5.15 -11.38 21.51
N TYR A 59 -5.23 -11.87 20.29
CA TYR A 59 -5.02 -11.06 19.10
C TYR A 59 -6.11 -9.97 19.08
N PRO A 60 -5.73 -8.69 18.98
CA PRO A 60 -6.66 -7.60 19.12
C PRO A 60 -7.71 -7.69 18.00
N SER A 61 -8.98 -7.83 18.36
CA SER A 61 -10.07 -7.56 17.44
C SER A 61 -10.22 -6.04 17.33
N PRO A 62 -9.95 -5.41 16.17
CA PRO A 62 -10.27 -4.01 15.98
C PRO A 62 -11.76 -3.83 16.28
N ARG A 63 -12.09 -2.84 17.13
CA ARG A 63 -13.44 -2.57 17.64
C ARG A 63 -14.50 -2.34 16.56
N ARG A 64 -14.15 -2.32 15.26
CA ARG A 64 -15.09 -2.18 14.14
C ARG A 64 -14.66 -3.04 12.94
N PRO A 65 -15.47 -4.04 12.56
CA PRO A 65 -15.27 -4.86 11.37
C PRO A 65 -15.10 -4.11 10.04
N GLY A 66 -15.75 -2.96 9.84
CA GLY A 66 -15.84 -2.32 8.52
C GLY A 66 -14.81 -1.26 8.15
N VAL A 67 -14.00 -0.72 9.08
CA VAL A 67 -13.24 0.53 8.81
C VAL A 67 -12.21 0.39 7.69
N ARG A 68 -11.58 -0.78 7.55
CA ARG A 68 -10.56 -1.02 6.51
C ARG A 68 -11.19 -1.28 5.15
N GLU A 69 -12.23 -2.10 5.10
CA GLU A 69 -12.93 -2.46 3.86
C GLU A 69 -13.72 -1.27 3.30
N GLU A 70 -14.46 -0.55 4.14
CA GLU A 70 -15.11 0.72 3.75
C GLU A 70 -14.09 1.76 3.30
N GLY A 71 -12.91 1.78 3.92
CA GLY A 71 -11.80 2.64 3.50
C GLY A 71 -11.31 2.32 2.09
N ILE A 72 -11.07 1.04 1.80
CA ILE A 72 -10.64 0.57 0.48
C ILE A 72 -11.73 0.82 -0.56
N HIS A 73 -12.98 0.44 -0.29
CA HIS A 73 -14.10 0.67 -1.20
C HIS A 73 -14.36 2.15 -1.45
N ARG A 74 -14.17 3.02 -0.45
CA ARG A 74 -14.27 4.46 -0.62
C ARG A 74 -13.19 5.00 -1.55
N VAL A 75 -11.95 4.52 -1.42
CA VAL A 75 -10.86 4.91 -2.34
C VAL A 75 -11.18 4.42 -3.74
N LEU A 76 -11.50 3.13 -3.91
CA LEU A 76 -11.82 2.55 -5.21
C LEU A 76 -13.04 3.22 -5.88
N ARG A 77 -14.08 3.57 -5.12
CA ARG A 77 -15.25 4.32 -5.65
C ARG A 77 -14.89 5.73 -6.11
N LYS A 78 -13.88 6.36 -5.49
CA LYS A 78 -13.41 7.70 -5.87
C LYS A 78 -12.32 7.67 -6.94
N SER A 79 -11.66 6.53 -7.13
CA SER A 79 -10.65 6.33 -8.17
C SER A 79 -11.33 6.24 -9.53
N ARG A 80 -11.01 7.18 -10.42
CA ARG A 80 -11.36 7.11 -11.84
C ARG A 80 -10.13 6.59 -12.59
N ILE A 81 -10.27 5.49 -13.31
CA ILE A 81 -9.23 5.00 -14.22
C ILE A 81 -9.43 5.71 -15.55
N GLU A 82 -8.42 6.45 -15.98
CA GLU A 82 -8.40 7.15 -17.26
C GLU A 82 -7.23 6.56 -18.06
N THR A 83 -7.53 5.98 -19.21
CA THR A 83 -6.51 5.44 -20.12
C THR A 83 -6.06 6.58 -21.03
N ARG A 84 -4.90 7.17 -20.74
CA ARG A 84 -4.23 8.13 -21.61
C ARG A 84 -3.17 7.41 -22.43
N THR A 85 -3.21 7.57 -23.73
CA THR A 85 -2.23 7.02 -24.68
C THR A 85 -1.26 8.13 -25.09
N LYS A 86 -0.02 7.77 -25.43
CA LYS A 86 1.03 8.72 -25.89
C LYS A 86 1.45 9.78 -24.85
N VAL A 87 1.75 9.31 -23.64
CA VAL A 87 2.33 10.17 -22.60
C VAL A 87 3.83 10.35 -22.84
N ALA A 88 4.26 11.59 -23.10
CA ALA A 88 5.68 11.95 -23.15
C ALA A 88 6.14 12.41 -21.76
N THR A 89 7.26 11.86 -21.26
CA THR A 89 7.87 12.25 -19.98
C THR A 89 9.22 12.91 -20.23
N VAL A 90 9.33 14.21 -19.93
CA VAL A 90 10.59 14.95 -20.05
C VAL A 90 11.09 15.31 -18.66
N THR A 91 12.30 14.86 -18.31
CA THR A 91 12.96 15.21 -17.05
C THR A 91 14.06 16.22 -17.35
N VAL A 92 13.95 17.42 -16.78
CA VAL A 92 14.96 18.47 -16.96
C VAL A 92 15.68 18.76 -15.65
N ILE A 93 16.98 19.02 -15.73
CA ILE A 93 17.83 19.44 -14.61
C ILE A 93 17.37 20.78 -14.04
N GLN A 94 17.53 20.97 -12.73
CA GLN A 94 17.12 22.19 -12.06
C GLN A 94 18.06 23.35 -12.42
N GLY A 95 17.55 24.33 -13.16
CA GLY A 95 18.23 25.58 -13.51
C GLY A 95 17.20 26.69 -13.71
N ILE A 96 17.58 27.93 -13.39
CA ILE A 96 16.69 29.10 -13.54
C ILE A 96 16.38 29.33 -15.03
N ASP A 97 17.38 29.20 -15.90
CA ASP A 97 17.23 29.34 -17.35
C ASP A 97 16.31 28.26 -17.93
N VAL A 98 16.39 27.05 -17.38
CA VAL A 98 15.53 25.91 -17.76
C VAL A 98 14.08 26.16 -17.35
N LEU A 99 13.85 26.78 -16.19
CA LEU A 99 12.51 27.09 -15.71
C LEU A 99 11.83 28.18 -16.56
N GLN A 100 12.59 29.17 -17.04
CA GLN A 100 12.07 30.17 -17.98
C GLN A 100 11.72 29.54 -19.33
N ALA A 101 12.62 28.77 -19.92
CA ALA A 101 12.34 28.06 -21.17
C ALA A 101 11.17 27.07 -21.04
N LEU A 102 11.01 26.46 -19.86
CA LEU A 102 9.85 25.62 -19.57
C LEU A 102 8.55 26.43 -19.49
N GLY A 103 8.59 27.66 -18.97
CA GLY A 103 7.45 28.57 -18.98
C GLY A 103 6.94 28.81 -20.39
N ASP A 104 7.85 29.16 -21.30
CA ASP A 104 7.53 29.43 -22.72
C ASP A 104 6.91 28.19 -23.41
N VAL A 105 7.49 26.99 -23.19
CA VAL A 105 6.98 25.74 -23.76
C VAL A 105 5.61 25.36 -23.18
N VAL A 106 5.38 25.61 -21.89
CA VAL A 106 4.08 25.33 -21.26
C VAL A 106 3.02 26.30 -21.78
N GLU A 107 3.36 27.56 -22.02
CA GLU A 107 2.46 28.55 -22.61
C GLU A 107 2.04 28.15 -24.03
N GLU A 108 3.01 27.74 -24.87
CA GLU A 108 2.74 27.22 -26.23
C GLU A 108 1.83 25.97 -26.20
N LEU A 109 2.11 25.02 -25.31
CA LEU A 109 1.28 23.81 -25.15
C LEU A 109 -0.14 24.11 -24.65
N LEU A 110 -0.31 25.14 -23.82
CA LEU A 110 -1.62 25.58 -23.34
C LEU A 110 -2.42 26.29 -24.44
N ASP A 111 -1.74 27.07 -25.30
CA ASP A 111 -2.35 27.71 -26.47
C ASP A 111 -2.84 26.67 -27.49
N ASP A 112 -2.13 25.55 -27.64
CA ASP A 112 -2.53 24.39 -28.45
C ASP A 112 -3.60 23.51 -27.76
N ASN A 113 -4.12 23.94 -26.60
CA ASN A 113 -5.13 23.25 -25.81
C ASN A 113 -4.69 21.83 -25.36
N ALA A 114 -3.37 21.60 -25.26
CA ALA A 114 -2.80 20.35 -24.79
C ALA A 114 -2.80 20.28 -23.26
N LEU A 115 -3.18 19.12 -22.72
CA LEU A 115 -3.13 18.90 -21.27
C LEU A 115 -1.70 18.55 -20.86
N CYS A 116 -1.07 19.47 -20.14
CA CYS A 116 0.27 19.28 -19.56
C CYS A 116 0.19 19.16 -18.04
N ARG A 117 0.95 18.22 -17.47
CA ARG A 117 1.10 18.04 -16.02
C ARG A 117 2.56 18.17 -15.62
N VAL A 118 2.86 19.21 -14.85
CA VAL A 118 4.20 19.49 -14.34
C VAL A 118 4.33 18.97 -12.92
N ILE A 119 5.36 18.15 -12.67
CA ILE A 119 5.68 17.58 -11.36
C ILE A 119 7.13 17.93 -11.03
N GLN A 120 7.33 18.74 -10.00
CA GLN A 120 8.68 19.06 -9.52
C GLN A 120 9.15 17.96 -8.56
N VAL A 121 10.30 17.36 -8.84
CA VAL A 121 10.96 16.36 -8.00
C VAL A 121 12.31 16.89 -7.50
N SER A 122 12.89 16.23 -6.49
CA SER A 122 14.14 16.68 -5.84
C SER A 122 15.37 16.70 -6.74
N GLN A 123 15.30 16.12 -7.94
CA GLN A 123 16.41 16.03 -8.90
C GLN A 123 16.07 16.66 -10.27
N GLY A 124 14.91 17.29 -10.42
CA GLY A 124 14.48 17.82 -11.71
C GLY A 124 13.00 18.16 -11.76
N THR A 125 12.56 18.64 -12.92
CA THR A 125 11.15 18.84 -13.22
C THR A 125 10.72 17.79 -14.23
N VAL A 126 9.68 17.03 -13.89
CA VAL A 126 9.07 16.02 -14.75
C VAL A 126 7.83 16.62 -15.39
N ILE A 127 7.79 16.63 -16.71
CA ILE A 127 6.66 17.14 -17.48
C ILE A 127 6.01 15.95 -18.16
N ILE A 128 4.71 15.80 -17.94
CA ILE A 128 3.86 14.77 -18.53
C ILE A 128 2.95 15.50 -19.51
N VAL A 129 3.18 15.30 -20.80
CA VAL A 129 2.34 15.88 -21.87
C VAL A 129 1.49 14.76 -22.47
N ASP A 130 0.22 15.06 -22.69
CA ASP A 130 -0.70 14.18 -23.43
C ASP A 130 -0.64 14.55 -24.91
N GLU A 131 -0.16 13.63 -25.75
CA GLU A 131 -0.02 13.86 -27.19
C GLU A 131 -1.35 13.56 -27.91
N ASP A 132 -2.36 14.39 -27.67
CA ASP A 132 -3.62 14.36 -28.42
C ASP A 132 -3.66 15.48 -29.47
N SER A 133 -2.77 15.36 -30.47
CA SER A 133 -2.98 15.71 -31.90
C SER A 133 -1.77 15.28 -32.74
#